data_AF-A0A2V7NCB5-F1
#
_entry.id   AF-A0A2V7NCB5-F1
#
_cell.length_a   1.000
_cell.length_b   1.000
_cell.length_c   1.000
_cell.angle_alpha   90.00
_cell.angle_beta   90.00
_cell.angle_gamma   90.00
#
_symmetry.space_group_name_H-M   'P 1'
#
loop_
_entity.id
_entity.type
_entity.pdbx_description
1 polymer ?
#
loop_
_entity_poly.entity_id
_entity_poly.type
_entity_poly.pdbx_seq_one_letter_code
_entity_poly.pdbx_strand_id
1 'polypeptide(L)'
;MSHTTTRASLGAASSAVDVTGTLAFVGGGSVNLTGTFDGSTGALSLTGGAYTFTGSLVQGVLGGTYVGPSGSGSFSTLTTSSNSVRVFCGTYSDVDPGTGYHFNGIWNVALVNTSFAGAGVSLSGDADPVFALRGTLHGNTVTLTASNAHGTSMTEQGTLSGNSISGGGDNETWQARTDTCH
;
A
#
# COMPACT_ATOMS: atom_id res chain seq x y z
N MET A 1 -52.75 -28.64 13.62
CA MET A 1 -51.73 -28.65 12.54
C MET A 1 -51.24 -27.22 12.35
N SER A 2 -49.92 -27.09 12.29
CA SER A 2 -49.11 -25.87 12.21
C SER A 2 -49.37 -25.05 10.95
N HIS A 3 -49.05 -23.75 10.97
CA HIS A 3 -48.01 -23.19 10.08
C HIS A 3 -47.63 -21.76 10.54
N THR A 4 -46.51 -21.65 11.25
CA THR A 4 -45.73 -20.40 11.34
C THR A 4 -44.78 -20.37 10.16
N THR A 5 -44.91 -19.37 9.29
CA THR A 5 -43.95 -19.09 8.22
C THR A 5 -42.96 -18.04 8.72
N THR A 6 -41.76 -18.49 9.12
CA THR A 6 -40.60 -17.59 9.28
C THR A 6 -39.84 -17.60 7.96
N ARG A 7 -39.88 -16.49 7.22
CA ARG A 7 -38.96 -16.28 6.09
C ARG A 7 -37.66 -15.69 6.66
N ALA A 8 -36.65 -16.53 6.84
CA ALA A 8 -35.27 -16.06 6.89
C ALA A 8 -34.79 -15.88 5.44
N SER A 9 -34.33 -14.68 5.08
CA SER A 9 -33.62 -14.48 3.82
C SER A 9 -32.24 -15.14 3.92
N LEU A 10 -32.02 -16.20 3.15
CA LEU A 10 -30.69 -16.71 2.84
C LEU A 10 -30.10 -15.89 1.69
N GLY A 11 -28.93 -15.27 1.93
CA GLY A 11 -28.06 -14.68 0.92
C GLY A 11 -27.55 -13.29 1.32
N ALA A 12 -26.31 -13.08 1.77
CA ALA A 12 -25.13 -13.92 1.74
C ALA A 12 -24.43 -13.92 3.11
N ALA A 13 -24.33 -15.10 3.74
CA ALA A 13 -23.23 -15.31 4.67
C ALA A 13 -21.96 -15.42 3.83
N SER A 14 -21.28 -14.29 3.64
CA SER A 14 -19.88 -14.32 3.27
C SER A 14 -19.13 -14.82 4.48
N SER A 15 -18.75 -16.09 4.47
CA SER A 15 -17.92 -16.61 5.55
C SER A 15 -16.54 -16.01 5.37
N ALA A 16 -16.19 -15.07 6.24
CA ALA A 16 -14.80 -14.67 6.40
C ALA A 16 -13.94 -15.96 6.47
N VAL A 17 -12.90 -16.01 5.63
CA VAL A 17 -11.99 -17.16 5.57
C VAL A 17 -10.77 -16.89 6.41
N ASP A 18 -10.25 -17.94 7.04
CA ASP A 18 -8.99 -17.85 7.78
C ASP A 18 -7.84 -17.62 6.80
N VAL A 19 -6.98 -16.66 7.14
CA VAL A 19 -5.82 -16.28 6.36
C VAL A 19 -4.59 -16.20 7.24
N THR A 20 -3.43 -16.40 6.62
CA THR A 20 -2.12 -16.25 7.27
C THR A 20 -1.29 -15.23 6.49
N GLY A 21 -0.33 -14.63 7.18
CA GLY A 21 0.65 -13.73 6.59
C GLY A 21 1.97 -13.79 7.36
N THR A 22 3.02 -13.22 6.78
CA THR A 22 4.31 -13.06 7.44
C THR A 22 4.70 -11.60 7.39
N LEU A 23 4.90 -11.00 8.57
CA LEU A 23 5.53 -9.70 8.71
C LEU A 23 7.03 -9.93 8.84
N ALA A 24 7.79 -9.56 7.80
CA ALA A 24 9.25 -9.56 7.83
C ALA A 24 9.75 -8.15 8.14
N PHE A 25 10.74 -8.03 9.03
CA PHE A 25 11.31 -6.73 9.39
C PHE A 25 12.58 -6.43 8.60
N VAL A 26 12.73 -5.15 8.28
CA VAL A 26 13.99 -4.51 7.91
C VAL A 26 15.05 -4.82 8.96
N GLY A 27 16.21 -5.32 8.54
CA GLY A 27 17.27 -5.78 9.46
C GLY A 27 17.10 -7.19 10.02
N GLY A 28 16.02 -7.90 9.67
CA GLY A 28 15.83 -9.33 9.92
C GLY A 28 14.76 -9.66 10.98
N GLY A 29 14.44 -10.96 11.07
CA GLY A 29 13.35 -11.46 11.90
C GLY A 29 11.99 -11.41 11.19
N SER A 30 11.07 -12.23 11.67
CA SER A 30 9.71 -12.29 11.12
C SER A 30 8.70 -12.73 12.16
N VAL A 31 7.46 -12.27 12.00
CA VAL A 31 6.31 -12.66 12.80
C VAL A 31 5.26 -13.26 11.89
N ASN A 32 4.71 -14.42 12.29
CA ASN A 32 3.54 -14.98 11.64
C ASN A 32 2.29 -14.23 12.11
N LEU A 33 1.46 -13.87 11.15
CA LEU A 33 0.17 -13.24 11.34
C LEU A 33 -0.93 -14.24 10.98
N THR A 34 -2.02 -14.21 11.73
CA THR A 34 -3.22 -15.00 11.48
C THR A 34 -4.44 -14.10 11.61
N GLY A 35 -5.49 -14.39 10.85
CA GLY A 35 -6.76 -13.69 11.02
C GLY A 35 -7.74 -14.04 9.91
N THR A 36 -8.55 -13.08 9.50
CA THR A 36 -9.68 -13.31 8.60
C THR A 36 -9.72 -12.34 7.43
N PHE A 37 -10.19 -12.85 6.29
CA PHE A 37 -10.55 -12.05 5.12
C PHE A 37 -12.00 -12.32 4.75
N ASP A 38 -12.82 -11.27 4.73
CA ASP A 38 -14.20 -11.34 4.28
C ASP A 38 -14.29 -10.97 2.79
N GLY A 39 -14.53 -11.98 1.95
CA GLY A 39 -14.58 -11.81 0.50
C GLY A 39 -15.74 -10.96 -0.02
N SER A 40 -16.80 -10.73 0.75
CA SER A 40 -17.93 -9.89 0.29
C SER A 40 -17.73 -8.41 0.60
N THR A 41 -17.06 -8.10 1.71
CA THR A 41 -16.77 -6.73 2.13
C THR A 41 -15.35 -6.30 1.74
N GLY A 42 -14.49 -7.26 1.42
CA GLY A 42 -13.06 -7.07 1.22
C GLY A 42 -12.31 -6.84 2.52
N ALA A 43 -12.94 -6.93 3.70
CA ALA A 43 -12.31 -6.59 4.97
C ALA A 43 -11.23 -7.63 5.37
N LEU A 44 -10.08 -7.13 5.80
CA LEU A 44 -8.95 -7.92 6.30
C LEU A 44 -8.68 -7.55 7.76
N SER A 45 -8.49 -8.57 8.61
CA SER A 45 -7.97 -8.42 9.96
C SER A 45 -6.90 -9.48 10.19
N LEU A 46 -5.70 -9.08 10.58
CA LEU A 46 -4.60 -9.98 10.91
C LEU A 46 -3.98 -9.58 12.25
N THR A 47 -3.58 -10.55 13.05
CA THR A 47 -2.85 -10.31 14.30
C THR A 47 -1.71 -11.30 14.48
N GLY A 48 -0.65 -10.88 15.16
CA GLY A 48 0.48 -11.75 15.51
C GLY A 48 1.67 -10.95 16.04
N GLY A 49 2.40 -11.51 17.01
CA GLY A 49 3.60 -10.89 17.59
C GLY A 49 3.42 -9.46 18.10
N ALA A 50 2.26 -9.16 18.70
CA ALA A 50 1.83 -7.81 19.14
C ALA A 50 1.56 -6.79 18.02
N TYR A 51 1.44 -7.25 16.77
CA TYR A 51 0.96 -6.44 15.66
C TYR A 51 -0.50 -6.77 15.33
N THR A 52 -1.26 -5.75 14.97
CA THR A 52 -2.62 -5.84 14.41
C THR A 52 -2.64 -5.09 13.09
N PHE A 53 -3.13 -5.72 12.03
CA PHE A 53 -3.36 -5.11 10.72
C PHE A 53 -4.86 -5.13 10.42
N THR A 54 -5.40 -3.99 10.01
CA THR A 54 -6.78 -3.85 9.55
C THR A 54 -6.77 -3.20 8.18
N GLY A 55 -7.46 -3.79 7.22
CA GLY A 55 -7.48 -3.27 5.86
C GLY A 55 -8.71 -3.68 5.05
N SER A 56 -8.73 -3.25 3.80
CA SER A 56 -9.74 -3.64 2.84
C SER A 56 -9.16 -3.84 1.45
N LEU A 57 -9.68 -4.84 0.73
CA LEU A 57 -9.40 -5.06 -0.67
C LEU A 57 -10.43 -4.29 -1.52
N VAL A 58 -9.96 -3.24 -2.20
CA VAL A 58 -10.79 -2.44 -3.09
C VAL A 58 -10.12 -2.39 -4.47
N GLN A 59 -10.80 -2.92 -5.48
CA GLN A 59 -10.35 -2.92 -6.87
C GLN A 59 -8.92 -3.49 -7.05
N GLY A 60 -8.63 -4.62 -6.39
CA GLY A 60 -7.33 -5.32 -6.51
C GLY A 60 -6.18 -4.73 -5.68
N VAL A 61 -6.43 -3.66 -4.93
CA VAL A 61 -5.48 -3.10 -3.96
C VAL A 61 -5.95 -3.40 -2.55
N LEU A 62 -5.09 -4.07 -1.80
CA LEU A 62 -5.25 -4.31 -0.37
C LEU A 62 -4.51 -3.19 0.37
N GLY A 63 -5.25 -2.34 1.08
CA GLY A 63 -4.67 -1.25 1.87
C GLY A 63 -5.27 -1.20 3.26
N GLY A 64 -4.56 -0.56 4.19
CA GLY A 64 -5.00 -0.50 5.57
C GLY A 64 -3.98 0.13 6.51
N THR A 65 -4.20 -0.09 7.80
CA THR A 65 -3.33 0.37 8.88
C THR A 65 -2.82 -0.79 9.72
N TYR A 66 -1.71 -0.58 10.40
CA TYR A 66 -1.23 -1.47 11.44
C TYR A 66 -1.00 -0.72 12.76
N VAL A 67 -1.04 -1.46 13.86
CA VAL A 67 -0.61 -1.03 15.18
C VAL A 67 0.37 -2.09 15.70
N GLY A 68 1.51 -1.66 16.23
CA GLY A 68 2.52 -2.53 16.79
C GLY A 68 3.27 -1.90 17.97
N PRO A 69 4.25 -2.61 18.55
CA PRO A 69 4.96 -2.18 19.76
C PRO A 69 5.67 -0.83 19.63
N SER A 70 6.11 -0.48 18.42
CA SER A 70 6.83 0.77 18.13
C SER A 70 5.95 1.86 17.53
N GLY A 71 4.63 1.66 17.49
CA GLY A 71 3.67 2.63 16.93
C GLY A 71 2.77 2.04 15.85
N SER A 72 2.06 2.92 15.16
CA SER A 72 1.15 2.59 14.06
C SER A 72 1.67 3.07 12.71
N GLY A 73 1.13 2.52 11.63
CA GLY A 73 1.45 2.95 10.27
C GLY A 73 0.41 2.47 9.26
N SER A 74 0.69 2.69 7.98
CA SER A 74 -0.18 2.31 6.86
C SER A 74 0.51 1.31 5.93
N PHE A 75 -0.29 0.52 5.22
CA PHE A 75 0.20 -0.40 4.19
C PHE A 75 -0.72 -0.35 2.96
N SER A 76 -0.14 -0.67 1.81
CA SER A 76 -0.86 -0.77 0.54
C SER A 76 -0.09 -1.72 -0.39
N THR A 77 -0.79 -2.67 -0.99
CA THR A 77 -0.20 -3.67 -1.89
C THR A 77 -1.21 -4.14 -2.94
N LEU A 78 -0.70 -4.79 -3.98
CA LEU A 78 -1.50 -5.44 -5.02
C LEU A 78 -1.75 -6.89 -4.66
N THR A 79 -2.98 -7.36 -4.87
CA THR A 79 -3.27 -8.80 -4.84
C THR A 79 -2.90 -9.42 -6.17
N THR A 80 -2.21 -10.56 -6.15
CA THR A 80 -1.86 -11.27 -7.37
C THR A 80 -1.78 -12.77 -7.14
N SER A 81 -2.17 -13.55 -8.16
CA SER A 81 -1.86 -14.97 -8.26
C SER A 81 -0.55 -15.22 -9.03
N SER A 82 0.08 -14.16 -9.55
CA SER A 82 1.37 -14.25 -10.23
C SER A 82 2.52 -14.27 -9.21
N ASN A 83 3.52 -15.10 -9.49
CA ASN A 83 4.74 -15.17 -8.69
C ASN A 83 5.73 -14.02 -9.00
N SER A 84 5.45 -13.16 -9.99
CA SER A 84 6.34 -12.04 -10.35
C SER A 84 5.88 -10.73 -9.71
N VAL A 85 6.31 -10.48 -8.49
CA VAL A 85 6.18 -9.17 -7.82
C VAL A 85 7.56 -8.51 -7.78
N ARG A 86 7.65 -7.25 -8.19
CA ARG A 86 8.85 -6.43 -7.96
C ARG A 86 8.52 -5.35 -6.95
N VAL A 87 9.26 -5.27 -5.85
CA VAL A 87 9.13 -4.17 -4.89
C VAL A 87 10.25 -3.18 -5.14
N PHE A 88 9.92 -1.91 -5.25
CA PHE A 88 10.86 -0.81 -5.34
C PHE A 88 10.76 0.01 -4.06
N CYS A 89 11.90 0.30 -3.45
CA CYS A 89 11.98 1.18 -2.28
C CYS A 89 12.87 2.37 -2.63
N GLY A 90 12.46 3.57 -2.23
CA GLY A 90 13.03 4.78 -2.75
C GLY A 90 12.87 5.99 -1.85
N THR A 91 13.34 7.11 -2.39
CA THR A 91 13.27 8.43 -1.78
C THR A 91 12.66 9.42 -2.75
N TYR A 92 12.09 10.49 -2.23
CA TYR A 92 11.75 11.67 -3.01
C TYR A 92 12.30 12.92 -2.31
N SER A 93 12.50 13.98 -3.09
CA SER A 93 12.81 15.32 -2.63
C SER A 93 12.02 16.31 -3.47
N ASP A 94 11.37 17.26 -2.82
CA ASP A 94 10.57 18.31 -3.47
C ASP A 94 10.85 19.69 -2.81
N VAL A 95 10.55 20.75 -3.55
CA VAL A 95 10.59 22.14 -3.08
C VAL A 95 9.29 22.83 -3.45
N ASP A 96 8.54 23.30 -2.47
CA ASP A 96 7.35 24.12 -2.73
C ASP A 96 7.80 25.46 -3.34
N PRO A 97 7.44 25.77 -4.59
CA PRO A 97 7.90 26.97 -5.28
C PRO A 97 7.36 28.27 -4.67
N GLY A 98 6.26 28.21 -3.92
CA GLY A 98 5.65 29.36 -3.27
C GLY A 98 6.30 29.72 -1.94
N THR A 99 6.85 28.73 -1.23
CA THR A 99 7.40 28.92 0.13
C THR A 99 8.89 28.65 0.24
N GLY A 100 9.48 27.92 -0.71
CA GLY A 100 10.85 27.42 -0.65
C GLY A 100 11.05 26.31 0.38
N TYR A 101 9.98 25.77 0.97
CA TYR A 101 10.11 24.66 1.90
C TYR A 101 10.52 23.38 1.18
N HIS A 102 11.47 22.67 1.79
CA HIS A 102 11.96 21.39 1.29
C HIS A 102 11.18 20.25 1.92
N PHE A 103 10.71 19.35 1.07
CA PHE A 103 10.07 18.10 1.46
C PHE A 103 10.97 16.95 1.04
N ASN A 104 11.05 15.93 1.87
CA ASN A 104 11.69 14.70 1.50
C ASN A 104 10.99 13.53 2.18
N GLY A 105 11.17 12.34 1.64
CA GLY A 105 10.59 11.16 2.25
C GLY A 105 11.11 9.87 1.67
N ILE A 106 10.65 8.78 2.29
CA ILE A 106 10.89 7.41 1.84
C ILE A 106 9.57 6.79 1.40
N TRP A 107 9.64 5.87 0.46
CA TRP A 107 8.45 5.22 -0.07
C TRP A 107 8.79 3.85 -0.64
N ASN A 108 7.76 3.03 -0.82
CA ASN A 108 7.87 1.76 -1.53
C ASN A 108 6.63 1.52 -2.40
N VAL A 109 6.81 0.81 -3.51
CA VAL A 109 5.72 0.33 -4.37
C VAL A 109 5.97 -1.11 -4.81
N ALA A 110 4.92 -1.90 -4.83
CA ALA A 110 4.89 -3.18 -5.51
C ALA A 110 4.41 -2.98 -6.96
N LEU A 111 5.13 -3.57 -7.90
CA LEU A 111 4.75 -3.70 -9.30
C LEU A 111 4.30 -5.14 -9.56
N VAL A 112 3.05 -5.27 -10.00
CA VAL A 112 2.48 -6.52 -10.51
C VAL A 112 1.93 -6.26 -11.89
N ASN A 113 2.39 -7.04 -12.88
CA ASN A 113 2.07 -6.84 -14.29
C ASN A 113 2.41 -5.41 -14.72
N THR A 114 1.39 -4.56 -14.85
CA THR A 114 1.49 -3.15 -15.26
C THR A 114 0.94 -2.19 -14.21
N SER A 115 0.66 -2.65 -12.99
CA SER A 115 0.07 -1.84 -11.93
C SER A 115 1.04 -1.65 -10.78
N PHE A 116 1.03 -0.45 -10.21
CA PHE A 116 1.77 -0.12 -8.99
C PHE A 116 0.80 0.15 -7.84
N ALA A 117 1.13 -0.34 -6.64
CA ALA A 117 0.53 0.13 -5.40
C ALA A 117 1.58 0.14 -4.28
N GLY A 118 1.47 1.12 -3.39
CA GLY A 118 2.41 1.27 -2.29
C GLY A 118 2.04 2.43 -1.37
N ALA A 119 3.01 2.84 -0.56
CA ALA A 119 2.87 3.94 0.38
C ALA A 119 4.20 4.65 0.57
N GLY A 120 4.14 5.86 1.11
CA GLY A 120 5.32 6.59 1.54
C GLY A 120 5.09 7.39 2.79
N VAL A 121 6.19 7.87 3.35
CA VAL A 121 6.23 8.76 4.49
C VAL A 121 7.13 9.95 4.21
N SER A 122 6.59 11.15 4.36
CA SER A 122 7.31 12.42 4.39
C SER A 122 8.07 12.53 5.71
N LEU A 123 9.38 12.76 5.62
CA LEU A 123 10.28 12.91 6.78
C LEU A 123 10.41 14.37 7.23
N SER A 124 10.08 15.33 6.35
CA SER A 124 10.03 16.75 6.69
C SER A 124 8.98 17.51 5.88
N GLY A 125 8.54 18.64 6.43
CA GLY A 125 7.72 19.64 5.72
C GLY A 125 6.22 19.34 5.68
N ASP A 126 5.81 18.08 5.84
CA ASP A 126 4.39 17.68 5.72
C ASP A 126 3.72 17.45 7.08
N ALA A 127 2.52 18.02 7.26
CA ALA A 127 1.68 17.79 8.43
C ALA A 127 0.98 16.41 8.38
N ASP A 128 0.80 15.86 7.18
CA ASP A 128 0.23 14.55 6.92
C ASP A 128 1.28 13.63 6.28
N PRO A 129 2.22 13.11 7.08
CA PRO A 129 3.41 12.52 6.52
C PRO A 129 3.11 11.25 5.73
N VAL A 130 1.96 10.59 5.92
CA VAL A 130 1.66 9.32 5.25
C VAL A 130 0.80 9.52 4.01
N PHE A 131 1.24 8.94 2.89
CA PHE A 131 0.51 8.97 1.62
C PHE A 131 0.47 7.59 0.96
N ALA A 132 -0.60 7.34 0.20
CA ALA A 132 -0.73 6.16 -0.64
C ALA A 132 -0.18 6.45 -2.04
N LEU A 133 0.43 5.43 -2.66
CA LEU A 133 0.89 5.47 -4.04
C LEU A 133 0.10 4.48 -4.89
N ARG A 134 -0.35 4.92 -6.06
CA ARG A 134 -0.96 4.08 -7.10
C ARG A 134 -0.37 4.43 -8.44
N GLY A 135 -0.34 3.49 -9.38
CA GLY A 135 0.24 3.80 -10.67
C GLY A 135 0.10 2.74 -11.74
N THR A 136 0.63 3.07 -12.91
CA THR A 136 0.64 2.19 -14.08
C THR A 136 1.99 2.19 -14.78
N LEU A 137 2.29 1.09 -15.49
CA LEU A 137 3.43 0.93 -16.37
C LEU A 137 2.91 0.73 -17.79
N HIS A 138 3.33 1.59 -18.73
CA HIS A 138 3.07 1.42 -20.15
C HIS A 138 4.38 1.53 -20.94
N GLY A 139 4.83 0.41 -21.50
CA GLY A 139 6.20 0.29 -22.02
C GLY A 139 7.19 0.49 -20.88
N ASN A 140 8.00 1.55 -20.96
CA ASN A 140 8.93 1.96 -19.91
C ASN A 140 8.44 3.17 -19.12
N THR A 141 7.28 3.75 -19.46
CA THR A 141 6.73 4.92 -18.77
C THR A 141 6.00 4.48 -17.51
N VAL A 142 6.44 5.02 -16.38
CA VAL A 142 5.82 4.87 -15.07
C VAL A 142 4.96 6.09 -14.80
N THR A 143 3.72 5.89 -14.39
CA THR A 143 2.85 6.95 -13.84
C THR A 143 2.58 6.60 -12.39
N LEU A 144 2.88 7.51 -11.47
CA LEU A 144 2.56 7.37 -10.04
C LEU A 144 1.70 8.53 -9.59
N THR A 145 0.67 8.20 -8.83
CA THR A 145 -0.23 9.14 -8.16
C THR A 145 -0.05 8.97 -6.65
N ALA A 146 0.43 10.03 -5.99
CA ALA A 146 0.47 10.14 -4.54
C ALA A 146 -0.84 10.76 -4.05
N SER A 147 -1.45 10.18 -3.01
CA SER A 147 -2.68 10.70 -2.42
C SER A 147 -2.65 10.61 -0.89
N ASN A 148 -3.05 11.67 -0.20
CA ASN A 148 -3.12 11.71 1.27
C ASN A 148 -4.57 11.58 1.79
N ALA A 149 -4.72 11.46 3.11
CA ALA A 149 -6.03 11.33 3.76
C ALA A 149 -6.93 12.58 3.61
N HIS A 150 -6.34 13.72 3.27
CA HIS A 150 -7.03 15.00 3.09
C HIS A 150 -7.57 15.20 1.67
N GLY A 151 -7.37 14.22 0.79
CA GLY A 151 -7.89 14.24 -0.59
C GLY A 151 -6.98 14.98 -1.57
N THR A 152 -5.81 15.45 -1.15
CA THR A 152 -4.80 15.98 -2.06
C THR A 152 -4.21 14.83 -2.87
N SER A 153 -4.07 15.02 -4.18
CA SER A 153 -3.52 14.03 -5.09
C SER A 153 -2.63 14.70 -6.13
N MET A 154 -1.44 14.15 -6.35
CA MET A 154 -0.49 14.60 -7.38
C MET A 154 -0.07 13.41 -8.22
N THR A 155 0.07 13.61 -9.54
CA THR A 155 0.46 12.56 -10.48
C THR A 155 1.69 12.99 -11.24
N GLU A 156 2.71 12.15 -11.19
CA GLU A 156 3.97 12.35 -11.88
C GLU A 156 4.32 11.18 -12.80
N GLN A 157 5.18 11.46 -13.77
CA GLN A 157 5.71 10.47 -14.68
C GLN A 157 7.20 10.23 -14.44
N GLY A 158 7.62 9.01 -14.72
CA GLY A 158 9.01 8.62 -14.72
C GLY A 158 9.25 7.44 -15.65
N THR A 159 10.40 6.81 -15.48
CA THR A 159 10.87 5.74 -16.36
C THR A 159 11.30 4.52 -15.55
N LEU A 160 10.95 3.34 -16.03
CA LEU A 160 11.48 2.07 -15.59
C LEU A 160 12.70 1.69 -16.44
N SER A 161 13.84 1.45 -15.79
CA SER A 161 15.06 0.93 -16.41
C SER A 161 15.67 -0.17 -15.54
N GLY A 162 15.51 -1.42 -15.98
CA GLY A 162 15.95 -2.60 -15.23
C GLY A 162 15.30 -2.69 -13.84
N ASN A 163 16.15 -2.52 -12.81
CA ASN A 163 15.76 -2.58 -11.39
C ASN A 163 15.53 -1.19 -10.77
N SER A 164 15.45 -0.14 -11.58
CA SER A 164 15.30 1.24 -11.12
C SER A 164 14.06 1.88 -11.73
N ILE A 165 13.34 2.65 -10.91
CA ILE A 165 12.34 3.63 -11.36
C ILE A 165 12.77 5.01 -10.90
N SER A 166 12.59 6.01 -11.75
CA SER A 166 12.89 7.41 -11.42
C SER A 166 12.08 8.37 -12.25
N GLY A 167 11.76 9.52 -11.69
CA GLY A 167 11.02 10.60 -12.35
C GLY A 167 11.04 11.86 -11.49
N GLY A 168 10.17 12.80 -11.84
CA GLY A 168 10.13 14.10 -11.20
C GLY A 168 9.57 15.18 -12.12
N GLY A 169 9.07 16.24 -11.51
CA GLY A 169 8.79 17.53 -12.15
C GLY A 169 9.95 18.52 -12.03
N ASP A 170 9.63 19.81 -12.19
CA ASP A 170 10.63 20.90 -12.13
C ASP A 170 11.24 21.09 -10.73
N ASN A 171 10.49 20.74 -9.67
CA ASN A 171 10.91 20.91 -8.27
C ASN A 171 10.97 19.59 -7.49
N GLU A 172 10.41 18.51 -8.05
CA GLU A 172 10.37 17.19 -7.43
C GLU A 172 11.33 16.24 -8.14
N THR A 173 12.05 15.41 -7.38
CA THR A 173 12.79 14.27 -7.91
C THR A 173 12.51 13.05 -7.04
N TRP A 174 12.25 11.91 -7.68
CA TRP A 174 12.08 10.64 -6.99
C TRP A 174 12.81 9.51 -7.70
N GLN A 175 13.27 8.55 -6.91
CA GLN A 175 13.95 7.36 -7.40
C GLN A 175 13.76 6.20 -6.43
N ALA A 176 13.65 4.99 -6.97
CA ALA A 176 13.57 3.75 -6.20
C ALA A 176 14.24 2.60 -6.93
N ARG A 177 14.73 1.62 -6.16
CA ARG A 177 15.31 0.39 -6.69
C ARG A 177 14.80 -0.84 -5.96
N THR A 178 14.99 -2.01 -6.57
CA THR A 178 14.60 -3.29 -5.96
C THR A 178 15.61 -3.80 -4.91
N ASP A 179 16.84 -3.29 -4.93
CA ASP A 179 17.92 -3.66 -4.00
C ASP A 179 18.04 -2.71 -2.79
N THR A 180 17.20 -1.67 -2.73
CA THR A 180 17.17 -0.67 -1.66
C THR A 180 16.03 -0.89 -0.65
N CYS A 181 15.31 -2.01 -0.75
CA CYS A 181 14.37 -2.44 0.28
C CYS A 181 15.14 -3.16 1.40
N HIS A 182 15.72 -2.39 2.31
CA HIS A 182 16.46 -2.93 3.46
C HIS A 182 15.79 -2.60 4.76
#